data_AF-A0A355B9T6-F1
#
_entry.id   AF-A0A355B9T6-F1
#
_cell.length_a   1.000
_cell.length_b   1.000
_cell.length_c   1.000
_cell.angle_alpha   90.00
_cell.angle_beta   90.00
_cell.angle_gamma   90.00
#
_symmetry.space_group_name_H-M   'P 1'
#
loop_
_entity.id
_entity.type
_entity.pdbx_description
1 polymer ?
#
loop_
_entity_poly.entity_id
_entity_poly.type
_entity_poly.pdbx_seq_one_letter_code
_entity_poly.pdbx_strand_id
1 'polypeptide(L)'
;MLQYTDSADPAAGPDEIVVFDTIGGKVHARSFSVQKAGGRLVHIAAGLEGFEPPRGDVTATRPYVARDRQHFDRITALMEQGAVRPPEITRMSLAEAGAAQDLSQTGHVRGKIVFDARCAFAADTHARIPKE
;
A
#
# COMPACT_ATOMS: atom_id res chain seq x y z
N MET A 1 -0.32 3.91 6.75
CA MET A 1 -0.66 5.35 6.84
C MET A 1 -1.59 5.65 5.68
N LEU A 2 -2.92 5.66 5.93
CA LEU A 2 -3.86 6.19 4.94
C LEU A 2 -3.58 7.69 4.81
N GLN A 3 -3.20 8.12 3.61
CA GLN A 3 -3.29 9.53 3.25
C GLN A 3 -4.75 9.80 2.93
N TYR A 4 -5.39 10.68 3.71
CA TYR A 4 -6.65 11.30 3.35
C TYR A 4 -6.32 12.31 2.23
N THR A 5 -6.58 11.96 0.97
CA THR A 5 -6.57 12.92 -0.13
C THR A 5 -7.98 13.49 -0.25
N ASP A 6 -8.12 14.81 -0.34
CA ASP A 6 -9.38 15.53 -0.61
C ASP A 6 -10.01 15.22 -2.00
N SER A 7 -9.43 14.30 -2.77
CA SER A 7 -10.04 13.81 -4.01
C SER A 7 -10.95 12.61 -3.72
N ALA A 8 -12.25 12.86 -3.74
CA ALA A 8 -13.28 11.83 -3.70
C ALA A 8 -13.05 10.75 -4.77
N ASP A 9 -13.30 9.48 -4.42
CA ASP A 9 -13.49 8.41 -5.41
C ASP A 9 -14.68 8.81 -6.30
N PRO A 10 -14.52 8.94 -7.63
CA PRO A 10 -15.62 9.33 -8.52
C PRO A 10 -16.79 8.31 -8.54
N ALA A 11 -16.60 7.12 -7.98
CA ALA A 11 -17.66 6.12 -7.81
C ALA A 11 -18.38 6.20 -6.44
N ALA A 12 -17.89 7.00 -5.49
CA ALA A 12 -18.51 7.16 -4.18
C ALA A 12 -19.44 8.38 -4.17
N GLY A 13 -20.69 8.19 -3.78
CA GLY A 13 -21.59 9.32 -3.55
C GLY A 13 -21.05 10.24 -2.44
N PRO A 14 -21.43 11.54 -2.39
CA PRO A 14 -20.95 12.49 -1.39
C PRO A 14 -21.24 12.07 0.08
N ASP A 15 -22.12 11.08 0.30
CA ASP A 15 -22.48 10.52 1.61
C ASP A 15 -21.98 9.09 1.85
N GLU A 16 -21.26 8.51 0.89
CA GLU A 16 -20.83 7.11 0.93
C GLU A 16 -19.49 6.98 1.67
N ILE A 17 -19.51 6.28 2.80
CA ILE A 17 -18.30 5.97 3.56
C ILE A 17 -17.68 4.71 2.95
N VAL A 18 -16.47 4.85 2.42
CA VAL A 18 -15.65 3.72 1.98
C VAL A 18 -14.57 3.47 3.02
N VAL A 19 -14.52 2.25 3.57
CA VAL A 19 -13.49 1.85 4.53
C VAL A 19 -12.42 1.05 3.82
N PHE A 20 -11.16 1.45 3.95
CA PHE A 20 -10.00 0.70 3.49
C PHE A 20 -9.31 0.03 4.68
N ASP A 21 -9.44 -1.29 4.79
CA ASP A 21 -8.84 -2.08 5.86
C ASP A 21 -7.52 -2.74 5.42
N THR A 22 -6.44 -2.24 6.00
CA THR A 22 -5.09 -2.77 5.80
C THR A 22 -4.53 -3.49 7.04
N ILE A 23 -5.34 -3.64 8.10
CA ILE A 23 -4.91 -4.20 9.39
C ILE A 23 -5.44 -5.63 9.56
N GLY A 24 -6.69 -5.89 9.18
CA GLY A 24 -7.29 -7.21 9.26
C GLY A 24 -7.72 -7.62 10.67
N GLY A 25 -7.91 -8.93 10.88
CA GLY A 25 -8.26 -9.52 12.18
C GLY A 25 -9.46 -8.86 12.85
N LYS A 26 -9.31 -8.42 14.11
CA LYS A 26 -10.38 -7.75 14.87
C LYS A 26 -10.77 -6.38 14.29
N VAL A 27 -9.85 -5.69 13.61
CA VAL A 27 -10.16 -4.41 12.96
C VAL A 27 -11.09 -4.64 11.79
N HIS A 28 -10.87 -5.69 11.00
CA HIS A 28 -11.76 -6.09 9.92
C HIS A 28 -13.21 -6.25 10.36
N ALA A 29 -13.44 -7.00 11.45
CA ALA A 29 -14.77 -7.18 12.01
C ALA A 29 -15.41 -5.86 12.46
N ARG A 30 -14.63 -4.97 13.09
CA ARG A 30 -15.10 -3.65 13.54
C ARG A 30 -15.39 -2.70 12.38
N SER A 31 -14.72 -2.85 11.25
CA SER A 31 -14.95 -2.00 10.07
C SER A 31 -16.39 -2.07 9.55
N PHE A 32 -17.13 -3.15 9.82
CA PHE A 32 -18.56 -3.25 9.47
C PHE A 32 -19.47 -2.37 10.33
N SER A 33 -19.07 -2.01 11.55
CA SER A 33 -19.92 -1.24 12.46
C SER A 33 -19.91 0.26 12.18
N VAL A 34 -18.89 0.75 11.49
CA VAL A 34 -18.80 2.17 11.07
C VAL A 34 -19.45 2.45 9.72
N GLN A 35 -19.86 1.38 9.01
CA GLN A 35 -20.46 1.48 7.68
C GLN A 35 -21.92 1.89 7.75
N LYS A 36 -22.32 2.78 6.84
CA LYS A 36 -23.74 3.03 6.54
C LYS A 36 -24.33 1.85 5.78
N ALA A 37 -25.66 1.75 5.77
CA ALA A 37 -26.34 0.76 4.92
C ALA A 37 -26.00 1.01 3.44
N GLY A 38 -25.70 -0.05 2.69
CA GLY A 38 -25.19 0.04 1.32
C GLY A 38 -23.70 0.41 1.22
N GLY A 39 -22.98 0.51 2.34
CA GLY A 39 -21.58 0.94 2.37
C GLY A 39 -20.59 -0.05 1.74
N ARG A 40 -19.36 0.42 1.50
CA ARG A 40 -18.28 -0.34 0.84
C ARG A 40 -17.07 -0.52 1.73
N LEU A 41 -16.64 -1.77 1.89
CA LEU A 41 -15.43 -2.14 2.61
C LEU A 41 -14.43 -2.74 1.62
N VAL A 42 -13.26 -2.12 1.46
CA VAL A 42 -12.15 -2.66 0.67
C VAL A 42 -11.07 -3.14 1.63
N HIS A 43 -10.64 -4.40 1.51
CA HIS A 43 -9.66 -4.97 2.45
C HIS A 43 -8.60 -5.81 1.75
N ILE A 44 -7.36 -5.76 2.24
CA ILE A 44 -6.25 -6.58 1.72
C ILE A 44 -5.76 -7.62 2.72
N ALA A 45 -5.84 -7.28 4.01
CA ALA A 45 -5.51 -8.16 5.11
C ALA A 45 -6.64 -9.17 5.34
N ALA A 46 -6.28 -10.36 5.83
CA ALA A 46 -7.25 -11.38 6.18
C ALA A 46 -8.05 -10.99 7.43
N GLY A 47 -9.31 -11.39 7.48
CA GLY A 47 -10.12 -11.36 8.69
C GLY A 47 -9.70 -12.43 9.70
N LEU A 48 -10.49 -12.59 10.76
CA LEU A 48 -10.36 -13.76 11.64
C LEU A 48 -10.73 -15.04 10.88
N GLU A 49 -10.16 -16.16 11.27
CA GLU A 49 -10.55 -17.46 10.72
C GLU A 49 -12.04 -17.72 10.95
N GLY A 50 -12.74 -18.18 9.91
CA GLY A 50 -14.20 -18.39 9.95
C GLY A 50 -15.03 -17.11 10.12
N PHE A 51 -14.45 -15.93 9.85
CA PHE A 51 -15.19 -14.68 9.92
C PHE A 51 -16.27 -14.61 8.84
N GLU A 52 -17.52 -14.53 9.30
CA GLU A 52 -18.67 -14.20 8.48
C GLU A 52 -19.06 -12.73 8.68
N PRO A 53 -19.33 -11.97 7.61
CA PRO A 53 -19.81 -10.60 7.72
C PRO A 53 -21.06 -10.51 8.62
N PRO A 54 -21.07 -9.63 9.64
CA PRO A 54 -22.18 -9.53 10.58
C PRO A 54 -23.45 -8.92 9.97
N ARG A 55 -23.37 -8.42 8.73
CA ARG A 55 -24.45 -7.75 8.01
C ARG A 55 -24.26 -7.95 6.50
N GLY A 56 -25.38 -8.12 5.78
CA GLY A 56 -25.38 -8.40 4.33
C GLY A 56 -25.52 -7.17 3.43
N ASP A 57 -25.74 -5.98 4.01
CA ASP A 57 -25.94 -4.72 3.29
C ASP A 57 -24.65 -3.91 3.10
N VAL A 58 -23.49 -4.47 3.46
CA VAL A 58 -22.17 -3.88 3.19
C VAL A 58 -21.45 -4.73 2.16
N THR A 59 -20.98 -4.10 1.09
CA THR A 59 -20.19 -4.78 0.06
C THR A 59 -18.72 -4.84 0.49
N ALA A 60 -18.27 -6.01 0.91
CA ALA A 60 -16.86 -6.27 1.20
C ALA A 60 -16.13 -6.78 -0.05
N THR A 61 -15.06 -6.11 -0.45
CA THR A 61 -14.25 -6.45 -1.62
C THR A 61 -12.79 -6.60 -1.24
N ARG A 62 -12.20 -7.73 -1.63
CA ARG A 62 -10.75 -7.92 -1.64
C ARG A 62 -10.23 -7.68 -3.06
N PRO A 63 -9.58 -6.54 -3.35
CA PRO A 63 -9.19 -6.21 -4.71
C PRO A 63 -8.13 -7.20 -5.20
N TYR A 64 -8.25 -7.62 -6.45
CA TYR A 64 -7.19 -8.33 -7.14
C TYR A 64 -6.11 -7.33 -7.56
N VAL A 65 -4.92 -7.44 -6.96
CA VAL A 65 -3.81 -6.54 -7.24
C VAL A 65 -2.93 -7.14 -8.33
N ALA A 66 -3.38 -7.01 -9.58
CA ALA A 66 -2.61 -7.42 -10.75
C ALA A 66 -1.37 -6.53 -10.92
N ARG A 67 -0.33 -7.09 -11.54
CA ARG A 67 0.78 -6.29 -12.09
C ARG A 67 0.42 -5.90 -13.51
N ASP A 68 -0.30 -4.81 -13.67
CA ASP A 68 -0.62 -4.27 -14.99
C ASP A 68 -0.07 -2.86 -15.16
N ARG A 69 0.26 -2.57 -16.42
CA ARG A 69 0.87 -1.30 -16.80
C ARG A 69 -0.11 -0.13 -16.67
N GLN A 70 -1.38 -0.35 -16.97
CA GLN A 70 -2.40 0.69 -17.00
C GLN A 70 -2.56 1.37 -15.64
N HIS A 71 -2.59 0.61 -14.54
CA HIS A 71 -2.67 1.19 -13.20
C HIS A 71 -1.40 1.95 -12.83
N PHE A 72 -0.21 1.47 -13.18
CA PHE A 72 1.04 2.20 -12.93
C PHE A 72 1.13 3.51 -13.72
N ASP A 73 0.72 3.51 -14.99
CA ASP A 73 0.67 4.71 -15.82
C ASP A 73 -0.30 5.73 -15.21
N ARG A 74 -1.46 5.28 -14.70
CA ARG A 74 -2.43 6.17 -14.03
C ARG A 74 -1.88 6.77 -12.74
N ILE A 75 -1.19 5.98 -11.91
CA ILE A 75 -0.53 6.47 -10.68
C ILE A 75 0.54 7.50 -11.03
N THR A 76 1.35 7.25 -12.06
CA THR A 76 2.39 8.18 -12.51
C THR A 76 1.77 9.52 -12.92
N ALA A 77 0.70 9.51 -13.72
CA ALA A 77 -0.01 10.73 -14.11
C ALA A 77 -0.58 11.50 -12.90
N LEU A 78 -1.11 10.80 -11.89
CA LEU A 78 -1.60 11.44 -10.65
C LEU A 78 -0.47 12.09 -9.85
N MET A 79 0.72 11.50 -9.85
CA MET A 79 1.90 12.07 -9.22
C MET A 79 2.42 13.30 -9.97
N GLU A 80 2.49 13.23 -11.30
CA GLU A 80 2.89 14.36 -12.16
C GLU A 80 1.94 15.56 -12.03
N GLN A 81 0.65 15.30 -11.87
CA GLN A 81 -0.37 16.32 -11.61
C GLN A 81 -0.34 16.86 -10.16
N GLY A 82 0.48 16.27 -9.28
CA GLY A 82 0.56 16.64 -7.87
C GLY A 82 -0.65 16.22 -7.03
N ALA A 83 -1.59 15.45 -7.59
CA ALA A 83 -2.77 14.94 -6.91
C ALA A 83 -2.42 13.85 -5.87
N VAL A 84 -1.33 13.12 -6.11
CA VAL A 84 -0.78 12.13 -5.17
C VAL A 84 0.68 12.47 -4.87
N ARG A 85 1.06 12.42 -3.59
CA ARG A 85 2.44 12.67 -3.16
C ARG A 85 3.03 11.43 -2.50
N PRO A 86 4.31 11.11 -2.73
CA PRO A 86 4.98 10.06 -1.97
C PRO A 86 4.82 10.30 -0.47
N PRO A 87 4.63 9.24 0.33
CA PRO A 87 4.67 9.37 1.77
C PRO A 87 6.10 9.71 2.22
N GLU A 88 6.27 9.89 3.53
CA GLU A 88 7.60 9.93 4.15
C GLU A 88 8.43 8.70 3.72
N ILE A 89 9.68 8.94 3.31
CA ILE A 89 10.60 7.89 2.85
C ILE A 89 11.83 7.86 3.77
N THR A 90 12.00 6.75 4.48
CA THR A 90 13.24 6.42 5.17
C THR A 90 14.17 5.73 4.17
N ARG A 91 15.29 6.36 3.84
CA ARG A 91 16.30 5.76 2.96
C ARG A 91 17.35 5.04 3.78
N MET A 92 17.68 3.82 3.36
CA MET A 92 18.71 2.99 3.98
C MET A 92 19.56 2.37 2.88
N SER A 93 20.82 2.07 3.16
CA SER A 93 21.63 1.27 2.24
C SER A 93 21.15 -0.18 2.23
N LEU A 94 21.43 -0.91 1.16
CA LEU A 94 21.12 -2.34 1.11
C LEU A 94 21.84 -3.13 2.22
N ALA A 95 23.01 -2.67 2.68
CA ALA A 95 23.74 -3.28 3.79
C ALA A 95 22.98 -3.22 5.13
N GLU A 96 22.06 -2.27 5.28
CA GLU A 96 21.25 -2.09 6.49
C GLU A 96 19.92 -2.86 6.44
N ALA A 97 19.74 -3.78 5.47
CA ALA A 97 18.48 -4.51 5.29
C ALA A 97 18.00 -5.25 6.56
N GLY A 98 18.92 -5.75 7.40
CA GLY A 98 18.57 -6.34 8.69
C GLY A 98 17.92 -5.33 9.63
N ALA A 99 18.56 -4.18 9.85
CA ALA A 99 18.02 -3.11 10.70
C ALA A 99 16.71 -2.54 10.14
N ALA A 100 16.58 -2.45 8.82
CA ALA A 100 15.34 -2.05 8.15
C ALA A 100 14.18 -3.02 8.45
N GLN A 101 14.46 -4.33 8.45
CA GLN A 101 13.48 -5.34 8.79
C GLN A 101 13.07 -5.27 10.26
N ASP A 102 14.02 -5.11 11.17
CA ASP A 102 13.75 -4.93 12.61
C ASP A 102 12.86 -3.71 12.86
N LEU A 103 13.17 -2.59 12.21
CA LEU A 103 12.37 -1.38 12.26
C LEU A 103 10.96 -1.61 11.71
N SER A 104 10.82 -2.30 10.58
CA SER A 104 9.52 -2.64 10.00
C SER A 104 8.69 -3.52 10.93
N GLN A 105 9.30 -4.47 11.63
CA GLN A 105 8.63 -5.39 12.54
C GLN A 105 8.06 -4.70 13.78
N THR A 106 8.55 -3.50 14.13
CA THR A 106 7.92 -2.71 15.20
C THR A 106 6.47 -2.36 14.90
N GLY A 107 6.05 -2.36 13.63
CA GLY A 107 4.70 -1.98 13.19
C GLY A 107 4.41 -0.47 13.25
N HIS A 108 5.37 0.35 13.67
CA HIS A 108 5.19 1.79 13.89
C HIS A 108 5.87 2.66 12.83
N VAL A 109 6.37 2.05 11.74
CA VAL A 109 6.96 2.79 10.63
C VAL A 109 5.92 3.69 9.98
N ARG A 110 6.21 4.99 9.92
CA ARG A 110 5.48 5.95 9.11
C ARG A 110 6.08 5.96 7.70
N GLY A 111 5.22 5.91 6.69
CA GLY A 111 5.64 5.95 5.29
C GLY A 111 6.26 4.64 4.80
N LYS A 112 7.40 4.72 4.08
CA LYS A 112 8.06 3.57 3.44
C LYS A 112 9.57 3.59 3.69
N ILE A 113 10.14 2.41 3.89
CA ILE A 113 11.60 2.20 3.86
C ILE A 113 12.00 1.88 2.42
N VAL A 114 12.99 2.58 1.89
CA VAL A 114 13.51 2.39 0.52
C VAL A 114 15.01 2.16 0.60
N PHE A 115 15.48 1.14 -0.13
CA PHE A 115 16.91 0.86 -0.22
C PHE A 115 17.56 1.60 -1.38
N ASP A 116 18.69 2.24 -1.10
CA ASP A 116 19.62 2.69 -2.13
C ASP A 116 20.40 1.47 -2.65
N ALA A 117 19.93 0.92 -3.77
CA ALA A 117 20.53 -0.26 -4.41
C ALA A 117 21.79 0.05 -5.25
N ARG A 118 22.28 1.30 -5.22
CA ARG A 118 23.55 1.64 -5.87
C ARG A 118 24.68 0.99 -5.08
N CYS A 119 25.19 -0.13 -5.58
CA CYS A 119 26.52 -0.57 -5.20
C CYS A 119 27.49 0.58 -5.49
N ALA A 120 28.29 0.97 -4.51
CA ALA A 120 29.60 1.54 -4.81
C ALA A 120 30.41 0.42 -5.49
N PHE A 121 30.20 0.23 -6.79
CA PHE A 121 31.26 -0.35 -7.59
C PHE A 121 32.37 0.70 -7.53
N ALA A 122 33.43 0.38 -6.78
CA ALA A 122 34.70 1.08 -6.94
C ALA A 122 34.98 1.13 -8.45
N ALA A 123 35.31 2.30 -8.97
CA ALA A 123 35.42 2.59 -10.39
C ALA A 123 36.59 1.86 -11.11
N ASP A 124 37.07 0.72 -10.60
CA ASP A 124 38.21 -0.04 -11.11
C ASP A 124 37.87 -1.52 -11.27
N THR A 125 37.11 -1.87 -12.31
CA THR A 125 37.31 -3.13 -13.07
C THR A 125 36.43 -3.15 -14.31
N HIS A 126 36.90 -2.51 -15.39
CA HIS A 126 36.46 -2.80 -16.75
C HIS A 126 37.59 -3.47 -17.53
N ALA A 127 38.04 -4.63 -17.04
CA ALA A 127 38.62 -5.63 -17.94
C ALA A 127 37.45 -6.33 -18.63
N ARG A 128 37.22 -6.00 -19.91
CA ARG A 128 36.30 -6.76 -20.77
C ARG A 128 36.77 -8.21 -20.82
N ILE A 129 35.88 -9.13 -20.46
CA ILE A 129 36.05 -10.54 -20.79
C ILE A 129 35.84 -10.66 -22.31
N PRO A 130 36.83 -11.11 -23.09
CA PRO A 130 36.67 -11.31 -24.52
C PRO A 130 35.66 -12.41 -24.79
N LYS A 131 34.80 -12.19 -25.79
CA LYS A 131 33.87 -13.22 -26.28
C LYS A 131 34.62 -14.08 -27.30
N GLU A 132 34.66 -15.39 -27.05
CA GLU A 132 34.76 -16.41 -28.10
C GLU A 132 33.36 -16.72 -28.66
#